data_AF-X1QQH5-F1
#
_entry.id   AF-X1QQH5-F1
#
_cell.length_a   1.000
_cell.length_b   1.000
_cell.length_c   1.000
_cell.angle_alpha   90.00
_cell.angle_beta   90.00
_cell.angle_gamma   90.00
#
_symmetry.space_group_name_H-M   'P 1'
#
loop_
_entity.id
_entity.type
_entity.pdbx_description
1 polymer ?
#
loop_
_entity_poly.entity_id
_entity_poly.type
_entity_poly.pdbx_seq_one_letter_code
_entity_poly.pdbx_strand_id
1 'polypeptide(L)'
;MPTLYTHAESNTRKTWFYLACFLILIIALGWLISYFLGSYIILWLAVIYSILMSFFSYWYSDKIVLAMSRAKPIEKKDNPELYRLVENLCITAGLPLPKIYIINESQPNAFA
;
A
#
# COMPACT_ATOMS: atom_id res chain seq x y z
N MET A 1 3.32 16.63 -22.65
CA MET A 1 2.08 16.09 -22.06
C MET A 1 2.47 14.94 -21.15
N PRO A 2 1.89 14.80 -19.94
CA PRO A 2 2.15 13.66 -19.08
C PRO A 2 1.77 12.35 -19.79
N THR A 3 2.62 11.34 -19.67
CA THR A 3 2.42 9.98 -20.21
C THR A 3 2.27 8.99 -19.06
N LEU A 4 1.78 7.77 -19.32
CA LEU A 4 1.70 6.71 -18.30
C LEU A 4 3.04 6.48 -17.59
N TYR A 5 4.15 6.54 -18.33
CA TYR A 5 5.50 6.41 -17.79
C TYR A 5 5.86 7.53 -16.81
N THR A 6 5.45 8.79 -17.09
CA THR A 6 5.70 9.91 -16.17
C THR A 6 4.96 9.74 -14.84
N HIS A 7 3.76 9.14 -14.85
CA HIS A 7 3.01 8.84 -13.63
C HIS A 7 3.65 7.69 -12.86
N ALA A 8 4.07 6.62 -13.55
CA ALA A 8 4.76 5.49 -12.94
C ALA A 8 6.06 5.94 -12.25
N GLU A 9 6.86 6.77 -12.91
CA GLU A 9 8.11 7.31 -12.35
C GLU A 9 7.85 8.21 -11.14
N SER A 10 6.84 9.09 -11.22
CA SER A 10 6.43 9.96 -10.11
C SER A 10 6.00 9.13 -8.89
N ASN A 11 5.26 8.05 -9.10
CA ASN A 11 4.83 7.15 -8.03
C ASN A 11 6.01 6.42 -7.40
N THR A 12 6.93 5.88 -8.21
CA THR A 12 8.15 5.25 -7.71
C THR A 12 8.97 6.21 -6.84
N ARG A 13 9.16 7.45 -7.29
CA ARG A 13 9.87 8.48 -6.51
C ARG A 13 9.16 8.80 -5.19
N LYS A 14 7.82 8.91 -5.21
CA LYS A 14 7.03 9.13 -3.98
C LYS A 14 7.17 7.95 -3.01
N THR A 15 7.13 6.71 -3.50
CA THR A 15 7.33 5.52 -2.67
C THR A 15 8.68 5.56 -1.97
N TRP A 16 9.77 5.83 -2.69
CA TRP A 16 11.10 5.98 -2.09
C TRP A 16 11.16 7.12 -1.06
N PHE A 17 10.52 8.26 -1.37
CA PHE A 17 10.43 9.38 -0.44
C PHE A 17 9.68 8.99 0.85
N TYR A 18 8.54 8.31 0.76
CA TYR A 18 7.77 7.89 1.93
C TYR A 18 8.53 6.86 2.78
N LEU A 19 9.21 5.90 2.15
CA LEU A 19 10.03 4.91 2.86
C LEU A 19 11.20 5.59 3.59
N ALA A 20 11.93 6.48 2.91
CA ALA A 20 13.04 7.21 3.52
C ALA A 20 12.57 8.10 4.67
N CYS A 21 11.47 8.82 4.47
CA CYS A 21 10.87 9.68 5.50
C CYS A 21 10.45 8.86 6.74
N PHE A 22 9.81 7.71 6.53
CA PHE A 22 9.41 6.81 7.62
C PHE A 22 10.62 6.28 8.40
N LEU A 23 11.67 5.82 7.71
CA LEU A 23 12.91 5.36 8.36
C LEU A 23 13.54 6.47 9.20
N ILE A 24 13.72 7.67 8.63
CA ILE A 24 14.30 8.81 9.34
C ILE A 24 13.47 9.16 10.58
N LEU A 25 12.14 9.20 10.45
CA LEU A 25 11.24 9.54 11.55
C LEU A 25 11.37 8.53 12.70
N ILE A 26 11.27 7.23 12.41
CA ILE A 26 11.33 6.18 13.44
C ILE A 26 12.71 6.12 14.10
N ILE A 27 13.79 6.26 13.33
CA ILE A 27 15.16 6.27 13.87
C ILE A 27 15.39 7.52 14.72
N ALA A 28 14.93 8.70 14.29
CA ALA A 28 15.05 9.94 15.06
C ALA A 28 14.27 9.85 16.38
N LEU A 29 13.06 9.28 16.34
CA LEU A 29 12.26 9.04 17.54
C LEU A 29 12.95 8.04 18.48
N GLY A 30 13.46 6.93 17.94
CA GLY A 30 14.21 5.93 18.70
C GLY A 30 15.48 6.50 19.33
N TRP A 31 16.18 7.38 18.62
CA TRP A 31 17.37 8.09 19.12
C TRP A 31 17.02 9.03 20.27
N LEU A 32 15.95 9.84 20.11
CA LEU A 32 15.50 10.77 21.14
C LEU A 32 15.11 10.03 22.42
N ILE A 33 14.33 8.94 22.30
CA ILE A 33 13.94 8.11 23.43
C ILE A 33 15.16 7.43 24.06
N SER A 34 16.06 6.88 23.25
CA SER A 34 17.31 6.25 23.71
C SER A 34 18.18 7.22 24.51
N TYR A 35 18.25 8.49 24.09
CA TYR A 35 18.96 9.55 24.80
C TYR A 35 18.35 9.84 26.18
N PHE A 36 17.03 10.02 26.26
CA PHE A 36 16.36 10.32 27.54
C PHE A 36 16.40 9.16 28.53
N LEU A 37 16.30 7.92 28.06
CA LEU A 37 16.34 6.73 28.92
C LEU A 37 17.76 6.19 29.15
N GLY A 38 18.78 6.77 28.51
CA GLY A 38 20.18 6.35 28.65
C GLY A 38 20.46 4.92 28.14
N SER A 39 19.61 4.39 27.26
CA SER A 39 19.68 3.00 26.81
C SER A 39 19.77 2.89 25.30
N TYR A 40 20.95 2.47 24.80
CA TYR A 40 21.21 2.28 23.38
C TYR A 40 20.39 1.15 22.75
N ILE A 41 19.84 0.24 23.56
CA ILE A 41 19.05 -0.88 23.05
C ILE A 41 17.77 -0.40 22.33
N ILE A 42 17.22 0.73 22.76
CA ILE A 42 16.00 1.32 22.20
C ILE A 42 16.26 1.79 20.76
N LEU A 43 17.42 2.40 20.51
CA LEU A 43 17.80 2.83 19.16
C LEU A 43 17.94 1.63 18.22
N TRP A 44 18.62 0.56 18.67
CA TRP A 44 18.78 -0.66 17.88
C TRP A 44 17.42 -1.30 17.55
N LEU A 45 16.52 -1.38 18.53
CA LEU A 45 15.16 -1.89 18.30
C LEU A 45 14.39 -1.02 17.31
N ALA A 46 14.47 0.31 17.42
CA ALA A 46 13.80 1.23 16.50
C ALA A 46 14.33 1.09 15.06
N VAL A 47 15.65 0.97 14.88
CA VAL A 47 16.28 0.76 13.56
C VAL A 47 15.79 -0.56 12.96
N ILE A 48 15.92 -1.67 13.70
CA ILE A 48 15.49 -3.00 13.22
C ILE A 48 14.00 -2.99 12.87
N TYR A 49 13.17 -2.42 13.75
CA TYR A 49 11.73 -2.30 13.53
C TYR A 49 11.41 -1.48 12.28
N SER A 50 12.07 -0.33 12.08
CA SER A 50 11.84 0.54 10.93
C SER A 50 12.19 -0.13 9.60
N ILE A 51 13.28 -0.89 9.56
CA ILE A 51 13.72 -1.64 8.37
C ILE A 51 12.73 -2.77 8.08
N LEU A 52 12.37 -3.56 9.10
CA LEU A 52 11.42 -4.65 8.95
C LEU A 52 10.06 -4.13 8.47
N MET A 53 9.52 -3.07 9.10
CA MET A 53 8.25 -2.49 8.69
C MET A 53 8.30 -1.91 7.28
N SER A 54 9.38 -1.22 6.91
CA SER A 54 9.55 -0.71 5.54
C SER A 54 9.61 -1.84 4.52
N PHE A 55 10.31 -2.92 4.85
CA PHE A 55 10.35 -4.13 4.03
C PHE A 55 8.94 -4.71 3.89
N PHE A 56 8.29 -5.09 4.98
CA PHE A 56 6.94 -5.67 4.92
C PHE A 56 5.94 -4.76 4.19
N SER A 57 5.98 -3.45 4.41
CA SER A 57 5.12 -2.50 3.71
C SER A 57 5.36 -2.47 2.21
N TYR A 58 6.61 -2.60 1.75
CA TYR A 58 6.93 -2.57 0.32
C TYR A 58 6.37 -3.78 -0.43
N TRP A 59 6.47 -4.98 0.16
CA TRP A 59 6.02 -6.23 -0.51
C TRP A 59 4.57 -6.64 -0.21
N TYR A 60 3.98 -6.19 0.90
CA TYR A 60 2.68 -6.67 1.37
C TYR A 60 1.66 -5.54 1.63
N SER A 61 1.92 -4.32 1.15
CA SER A 61 1.00 -3.18 1.33
C SER A 61 -0.41 -3.44 0.81
N ASP A 62 -0.54 -4.10 -0.34
CA ASP A 62 -1.81 -4.47 -0.96
C ASP A 62 -2.67 -5.31 0.00
N LYS A 63 -2.07 -6.34 0.61
CA LYS A 63 -2.77 -7.22 1.56
C LYS A 63 -3.12 -6.49 2.85
N ILE A 64 -2.25 -5.60 3.31
CA ILE A 64 -2.50 -4.78 4.51
C ILE A 64 -3.72 -3.89 4.26
N VAL A 65 -3.77 -3.18 3.12
CA VAL A 65 -4.90 -2.30 2.77
C VAL A 65 -6.20 -3.08 2.60
N LEU A 66 -6.17 -4.23 1.92
CA LEU A 66 -7.35 -5.09 1.75
C LEU A 66 -7.87 -5.63 3.10
N ALA A 67 -6.96 -6.02 4.00
CA ALA A 67 -7.33 -6.47 5.34
C ALA A 67 -7.91 -5.34 6.19
N MET A 68 -7.29 -4.15 6.17
CA MET A 68 -7.76 -2.97 6.90
C MET A 68 -9.13 -2.49 6.43
N SER A 69 -9.37 -2.52 5.11
CA SER A 69 -10.65 -2.15 4.49
C SER A 69 -11.72 -3.23 4.60
N ARG A 70 -11.39 -4.43 5.10
CA ARG A 70 -12.28 -5.60 5.14
C ARG A 70 -12.86 -5.93 3.76
N ALA A 71 -12.04 -5.74 2.73
CA ALA A 71 -12.41 -6.00 1.35
C ALA A 71 -12.78 -7.48 1.16
N LYS A 72 -13.95 -7.74 0.59
CA LYS A 72 -14.43 -9.09 0.32
C LYS A 72 -14.21 -9.44 -1.16
N PRO A 73 -13.48 -10.53 -1.48
CA PRO A 73 -13.34 -10.95 -2.86
C PRO A 73 -14.71 -11.37 -3.41
N ILE A 74 -14.95 -11.06 -4.68
CA ILE A 74 -16.16 -11.49 -5.37
C ILE A 74 -15.84 -12.35 -6.59
N GLU A 75 -16.74 -13.29 -6.87
CA GLU A 75 -16.78 -14.06 -8.10
C GLU A 75 -17.87 -13.53 -9.04
N LYS A 76 -17.84 -13.96 -10.31
CA LYS A 76 -18.82 -13.58 -11.33
C LYS A 76 -20.27 -13.85 -10.93
N LYS A 77 -20.50 -14.84 -10.06
CA LYS A 77 -21.84 -15.19 -9.55
C LYS A 77 -22.36 -14.21 -8.50
N ASP A 78 -21.47 -13.56 -7.74
CA ASP A 78 -21.85 -12.70 -6.62
C ASP A 78 -22.36 -11.34 -7.10
N ASN A 79 -21.75 -10.80 -8.17
CA ASN A 79 -22.23 -9.61 -8.86
C ASN A 79 -21.88 -9.66 -10.36
N PRO A 80 -22.73 -10.29 -11.19
CA PRO A 80 -22.46 -10.51 -12.62
C PRO A 80 -22.32 -9.21 -13.42
N GLU A 81 -23.03 -8.16 -13.03
CA GLU A 81 -23.02 -6.87 -13.73
C GLU A 81 -21.67 -6.17 -13.55
N LEU A 82 -21.24 -5.98 -12.30
CA LEU A 82 -19.95 -5.38 -11.99
C LEU A 82 -18.79 -6.18 -12.60
N TYR A 83 -18.84 -7.51 -12.48
CA TYR A 83 -17.79 -8.37 -13.00
C TYR A 83 -17.65 -8.26 -14.53
N ARG A 84 -18.78 -8.27 -15.26
CA ARG A 84 -18.78 -8.10 -16.72
C ARG A 84 -18.33 -6.71 -17.16
N LEU A 85 -18.68 -5.68 -16.38
CA LEU A 85 -18.24 -4.31 -16.66
C LEU A 85 -16.72 -4.21 -16.61
N VAL A 86 -16.09 -4.70 -15.54
CA VAL A 86 -14.62 -4.73 -15.42
C VAL A 86 -13.99 -5.63 -16.48
N GLU A 87 -14.57 -6.82 -16.74
CA GLU A 87 -14.12 -7.75 -17.78
C GLU A 87 -14.08 -7.10 -19.17
N ASN A 88 -15.14 -6.39 -19.57
CA ASN A 88 -15.21 -5.71 -20.86
C ASN A 88 -14.19 -4.57 -20.98
N LEU A 89 -13.95 -3.82 -19.89
CA LEU A 89 -12.91 -2.78 -19.86
C LEU A 89 -11.51 -3.39 -20.02
N CYS A 90 -11.22 -4.49 -19.30
CA CYS A 90 -9.95 -5.21 -19.40
C CYS A 90 -9.72 -5.77 -20.81
N ILE A 91 -10.74 -6.38 -21.43
CA ILE A 91 -10.68 -6.89 -22.81
C ILE A 91 -10.36 -5.75 -23.78
N THR A 92 -11.05 -4.62 -23.65
CA THR A 92 -10.84 -3.45 -24.51
C THR A 92 -9.42 -2.86 -24.36
N ALA A 93 -8.88 -2.89 -23.13
CA ALA A 93 -7.53 -2.41 -22.84
C ALA A 93 -6.43 -3.46 -23.10
N GLY A 94 -6.78 -4.70 -23.45
CA GLY A 94 -5.81 -5.80 -23.60
C GLY A 94 -5.13 -6.21 -22.29
N LEU A 95 -5.79 -6.00 -21.15
CA LEU A 95 -5.27 -6.29 -19.82
C LEU A 95 -5.86 -7.59 -19.25
N PRO A 96 -5.12 -8.34 -18.42
CA PRO A 96 -5.69 -9.46 -17.69
C PRO A 96 -6.75 -8.96 -16.70
N LEU A 97 -7.78 -9.78 -16.47
CA LEU A 97 -8.80 -9.48 -15.49
C LEU A 97 -8.21 -9.46 -14.07
N PRO A 98 -8.30 -8.34 -13.32
CA PRO A 98 -7.80 -8.28 -11.96
C PRO A 98 -8.74 -9.01 -10.99
N LYS A 99 -8.25 -9.28 -9.77
CA LYS A 99 -9.11 -9.72 -8.68
C LYS A 99 -10.01 -8.55 -8.27
N ILE A 100 -11.31 -8.81 -8.16
CA ILE A 100 -12.30 -7.79 -7.79
C ILE A 100 -12.71 -8.00 -6.34
N TYR A 101 -12.75 -6.91 -5.58
CA TYR A 101 -13.19 -6.90 -4.19
C TYR A 101 -14.29 -5.85 -4.00
N ILE A 102 -15.22 -6.12 -3.09
CA ILE A 102 -16.21 -5.15 -2.62
C ILE A 102 -15.88 -4.78 -1.18
N ILE A 103 -15.79 -3.46 -0.93
CA ILE A 103 -15.67 -2.88 0.39
C ILE A 103 -17.04 -2.33 0.77
N ASN A 104 -17.54 -2.71 1.94
CA ASN A 104 -18.82 -2.19 2.45
C ASN A 104 -18.57 -0.89 3.20
N GLU A 105 -18.62 0.22 2.48
CA GLU A 105 -18.52 1.58 3.03
C GLU A 105 -19.70 2.44 2.57
N SER A 106 -20.03 3.48 3.36
CA SER A 106 -21.17 4.37 3.08
C SER A 106 -20.89 5.36 1.95
N GLN A 107 -19.62 5.61 1.65
CA GLN A 107 -19.20 6.57 0.63
C GLN A 107 -18.94 5.82 -0.68
N PRO A 108 -19.36 6.37 -1.84
CA PRO A 108 -19.05 5.75 -3.12
C PRO A 108 -17.58 6.03 -3.48
N ASN A 109 -16.74 5.00 -3.41
CA ASN A 109 -15.33 5.09 -3.78
C ASN A 109 -14.86 3.82 -4.50
N ALA A 110 -13.81 3.95 -5.33
CA ALA A 110 -13.17 2.84 -6.03
C ALA A 110 -11.69 3.16 -6.27
N PHE A 111 -10.83 2.15 -6.14
CA PHE A 111 -9.40 2.23 -6.41
C PHE A 111 -8.90 0.94 -7.07
N ALA A 112 -7.80 1.02 -7.79
CA ALA A 112 -7.16 -0.07 -8.52
C ALA A 112 -5.64 0.07 -8.49
#